data_AF-A0A1D1YL55-F1
#
_entry.id   AF-A0A1D1YL55-F1
#
_cell.length_a   1.000
_cell.length_b   1.000
_cell.length_c   1.000
_cell.angle_alpha   90.00
_cell.angle_beta   90.00
_cell.angle_gamma   90.00
#
_symmetry.space_group_name_H-M   'P 1'
#
loop_
_entity.id
_entity.type
_entity.pdbx_description
1 polymer ?
#
loop_
_entity_poly.entity_id
_entity_poly.type
_entity_poly.pdbx_seq_one_letter_code
_entity_poly.pdbx_strand_id
1 'polypeptide(L)'
;KNPKSHPPPAPNSSLSPHSLRIRGEVCASLVSGGVEKERMETAPEHSTTQVVAMLDLKIHPEGGFYNETFRDSSIILTKSQLPPQYKVDRPVSTAIYFLLPSGSVSHLHRIPCAETWHFYMGEPLTVFELHNGGEVKYTVLGTDLESGQLPQYTVPPYVWFGSFPTKDVESYSPDGSSIALAPGRDTDRHYSLVGCTCAPAFQFQDFEMAKYDEIAGLAPKAEPFIRYLCNQAA
;
A
#
# COMPACT_ATOMS: atom_id res chain seq x y z
N LYS A 1 -32.14 53.80 -28.32
CA LYS A 1 -32.27 53.00 -27.08
C LYS A 1 -31.40 51.75 -27.18
N ASN A 2 -30.15 51.81 -26.73
CA ASN A 2 -29.50 50.89 -25.79
C ASN A 2 -28.02 51.29 -25.66
N PRO A 3 -27.47 51.43 -24.44
CA PRO A 3 -26.16 52.01 -24.20
C PRO A 3 -25.02 50.98 -24.26
N LYS A 4 -23.83 51.47 -24.60
CA LYS A 4 -22.56 50.73 -24.61
C LYS A 4 -22.13 50.38 -23.18
N SER A 5 -21.75 49.13 -22.96
CA SER A 5 -21.22 48.59 -21.71
C SER A 5 -19.76 49.01 -21.49
N HIS A 6 -19.48 49.70 -20.39
CA HIS A 6 -18.12 49.94 -19.91
C HIS A 6 -17.64 48.75 -19.05
N PRO A 7 -16.35 48.34 -19.15
CA PRO A 7 -15.77 47.33 -18.28
C PRO A 7 -15.44 47.90 -16.88
N PRO A 8 -15.39 47.05 -15.83
CA PRO A 8 -15.12 47.49 -14.46
C PRO A 8 -13.62 47.83 -14.24
N PRO A 9 -13.31 48.66 -13.23
CA PRO A 9 -11.94 49.07 -12.94
C PRO A 9 -11.12 47.96 -12.25
N ALA A 10 -9.83 47.93 -12.54
CA ALA A 10 -8.86 47.02 -11.94
C ALA A 10 -8.58 47.38 -10.46
N PRO A 11 -8.41 46.39 -9.56
CA PRO A 11 -8.08 46.64 -8.17
C PRO A 11 -6.59 46.94 -7.99
N ASN A 12 -6.30 48.00 -7.24
CA ASN A 12 -4.95 48.39 -6.86
C ASN A 12 -4.50 47.69 -5.58
N SER A 13 -3.19 47.48 -5.51
CA SER A 13 -2.41 46.65 -4.59
C SER A 13 -2.26 47.18 -3.16
N SER A 14 -2.02 46.24 -2.23
CA SER A 14 -1.03 46.29 -1.12
C SER A 14 -1.57 45.72 0.20
N LEU A 15 -1.31 44.44 0.47
CA LEU A 15 -1.28 43.90 1.84
C LEU A 15 -0.20 42.82 1.96
N SER A 16 0.62 42.97 3.00
CA SER A 16 1.81 42.18 3.35
C SER A 16 1.45 40.85 4.06
N PRO A 17 2.40 39.89 4.18
CA PRO A 17 2.09 38.56 4.66
C PRO A 17 2.07 38.49 6.19
N HIS A 18 0.90 38.21 6.76
CA HIS A 18 0.78 37.84 8.17
C HIS A 18 1.11 36.34 8.36
N SER A 19 2.28 36.12 8.96
CA SER A 19 2.65 34.90 9.68
C SER A 19 1.64 34.63 10.80
N LEU A 20 0.89 33.53 10.70
CA LEU A 20 0.07 33.02 11.79
C LEU A 20 0.95 32.15 12.70
N ARG A 21 1.52 32.76 13.74
CA ARG A 21 2.05 32.05 14.91
C ARG A 21 0.88 31.64 15.79
N ILE A 22 0.54 30.35 15.82
CA ILE A 22 -0.27 29.79 16.90
C ILE A 22 0.69 29.37 18.01
N ARG A 23 0.72 30.14 19.10
CA ARG A 23 1.35 29.76 20.36
C ARG A 23 0.28 29.11 21.25
N GLY A 24 0.57 27.86 21.59
CA GLY A 24 0.31 27.13 22.84
C GLY A 24 -0.93 27.44 23.66
N GLU A 25 -1.75 26.40 23.85
CA GLU A 25 -2.20 25.93 25.16
C GLU A 25 -2.73 24.50 24.98
N VAL A 26 -1.83 23.51 25.06
CA VAL A 26 -2.25 22.12 25.30
C VAL A 26 -2.12 21.91 26.80
N CYS A 27 -3.26 21.58 27.41
CA CYS A 27 -3.39 21.24 28.81
C CYS A 27 -2.47 20.05 29.14
N ALA A 28 -1.36 20.33 29.82
CA ALA A 28 -0.53 19.34 30.47
C ALA A 28 -1.03 19.13 31.89
N SER A 29 -1.66 17.99 32.18
CA SER A 29 -1.45 17.26 33.45
C SER A 29 -2.24 15.95 33.48
N LEU A 30 -1.65 14.98 34.19
CA LEU A 30 -2.16 13.66 34.59
C LEU A 30 -1.81 12.48 33.67
N VAL A 31 -0.53 12.09 33.66
CA VAL A 31 -0.17 10.73 34.12
C VAL A 31 1.15 10.81 34.89
N SER A 32 1.07 10.70 36.22
CA SER A 32 2.22 10.40 37.08
C SER A 32 2.39 8.89 37.20
N GLY A 33 3.60 8.41 36.95
CA GLY A 33 4.09 7.11 37.42
C GLY A 33 3.59 5.89 36.63
N GLY A 34 4.42 5.40 35.72
CA GLY A 34 4.25 4.10 35.10
C GLY A 34 5.59 3.59 34.62
N VAL A 35 6.01 2.44 35.16
CA VAL A 35 7.20 1.65 34.82
C VAL A 35 7.47 1.69 33.31
N GLU A 36 8.73 1.90 32.92
CA GLU A 36 9.22 1.56 31.58
C GLU A 36 8.97 0.06 31.37
N LYS A 37 7.80 -0.28 30.84
CA LYS A 37 7.55 -1.60 30.29
C LYS A 37 8.34 -1.62 29.01
N GLU A 38 9.50 -2.28 29.01
CA GLU A 38 10.05 -2.84 27.79
C GLU A 38 8.87 -3.41 26.99
N ARG A 39 8.64 -2.85 25.79
CA ARG A 39 7.58 -3.30 24.90
C ARG A 39 7.99 -4.69 24.43
N MET A 40 7.65 -5.69 25.22
CA MET A 40 7.83 -7.09 24.89
C MET A 40 7.10 -7.31 23.57
N GLU A 41 7.85 -7.61 22.50
CA GLU A 41 7.30 -8.06 21.23
C GLU A 41 6.45 -9.29 21.54
N THR A 42 5.13 -9.11 21.68
CA THR A 42 4.23 -10.22 21.85
C THR A 42 4.17 -10.93 20.51
N ALA A 43 4.73 -12.14 20.46
CA ALA A 43 4.58 -13.04 19.32
C ALA A 43 3.09 -13.11 18.92
N PRO A 44 2.78 -13.21 17.61
CA PRO A 44 1.40 -13.30 17.17
C PRO A 44 0.71 -14.48 17.86
N GLU A 45 -0.54 -14.26 18.29
CA GLU A 45 -1.33 -15.24 19.05
C GLU A 45 -1.56 -16.54 18.26
N HIS A 46 -1.46 -16.47 16.93
CA HIS A 46 -1.62 -17.58 15.99
C HIS A 46 -0.41 -17.65 15.07
N SER A 47 0.01 -18.87 14.70
CA SER A 47 1.00 -19.09 13.63
C SER A 47 0.43 -18.78 12.25
N THR A 48 1.29 -18.55 11.26
CA THR A 48 0.93 -18.42 9.84
C THR A 48 0.04 -19.59 9.41
N THR A 49 0.44 -20.83 9.69
CA THR A 49 -0.30 -22.04 9.32
C THR A 49 -1.71 -22.06 9.94
N GLN A 50 -1.84 -21.65 11.20
CA GLN A 50 -3.14 -21.55 11.86
C GLN A 50 -4.03 -20.49 11.23
N VAL A 51 -3.50 -19.30 10.93
CA VAL A 51 -4.28 -18.22 10.30
C VAL A 51 -4.73 -18.61 8.89
N VAL A 52 -3.83 -19.20 8.09
CA VAL A 52 -4.15 -19.72 6.76
C VAL A 52 -5.30 -20.72 6.83
N ALA A 53 -5.27 -21.65 7.78
CA ALA A 53 -6.33 -22.64 7.96
C ALA A 53 -7.65 -22.02 8.47
N MET A 54 -7.59 -21.11 9.44
CA MET A 54 -8.77 -20.49 10.04
C MET A 54 -9.54 -19.58 9.07
N LEU A 55 -8.83 -18.93 8.15
CA LEU A 55 -9.41 -18.00 7.17
C LEU A 55 -9.60 -18.62 5.77
N ASP A 56 -9.35 -19.93 5.62
CA ASP A 56 -9.41 -20.67 4.34
C ASP A 56 -8.58 -19.97 3.22
N LEU A 57 -7.37 -19.54 3.56
CA LEU A 57 -6.50 -18.83 2.62
C LEU A 57 -5.84 -19.82 1.65
N LYS A 58 -5.71 -19.40 0.39
CA LYS A 58 -5.11 -20.16 -0.71
C LYS A 58 -3.88 -19.42 -1.21
N ILE A 59 -2.93 -20.12 -1.81
CA ILE A 59 -1.74 -19.48 -2.40
C ILE A 59 -2.18 -18.47 -3.47
N HIS A 60 -1.68 -17.24 -3.39
CA HIS A 60 -1.92 -16.21 -4.40
C HIS A 60 -0.84 -16.30 -5.51
N PRO A 61 -1.18 -16.09 -6.81
CA PRO A 61 -0.21 -16.12 -7.90
C PRO A 61 0.97 -15.15 -7.74
N GLU A 62 0.76 -14.06 -7.01
CA GLU A 62 1.79 -13.05 -6.75
C GLU A 62 2.65 -13.35 -5.52
N GLY A 63 2.40 -14.46 -4.81
CA GLY A 63 3.03 -14.77 -3.52
C GLY A 63 2.11 -14.46 -2.33
N GLY A 64 2.40 -15.12 -1.21
CA GLY A 64 1.52 -15.10 -0.03
C GLY A 64 0.24 -15.93 -0.21
N PHE A 65 -0.73 -15.68 0.65
CA PHE A 65 -2.02 -16.36 0.69
C PHE A 65 -3.17 -15.37 0.66
N TYR A 66 -4.30 -15.75 0.06
CA TYR A 66 -5.48 -14.90 -0.02
C TYR A 66 -6.78 -15.69 0.06
N ASN A 67 -7.88 -15.00 0.38
CA ASN A 67 -9.23 -15.50 0.19
C ASN A 67 -10.18 -14.34 -0.12
N GLU A 68 -11.02 -14.47 -1.14
CA GLU A 68 -12.04 -13.47 -1.47
C GLU A 68 -13.24 -13.60 -0.53
N THR A 69 -13.49 -12.54 0.23
CA THR A 69 -14.53 -12.50 1.26
C THR A 69 -15.77 -11.73 0.81
N PHE A 70 -15.64 -10.91 -0.23
CA PHE A 70 -16.72 -10.08 -0.73
C PHE A 70 -16.58 -9.80 -2.23
N ARG A 71 -17.71 -9.83 -2.94
CA ARG A 71 -17.86 -9.37 -4.33
C ARG A 71 -19.24 -8.78 -4.53
N ASP A 72 -19.31 -7.48 -4.86
CA ASP A 72 -20.58 -6.78 -5.02
C ASP A 72 -21.20 -6.97 -6.41
N SER A 73 -21.91 -8.08 -6.58
CA SER A 73 -22.62 -8.40 -7.82
C SER A 73 -23.97 -7.68 -7.99
N SER A 74 -24.33 -6.72 -7.13
CA SER A 74 -25.60 -5.99 -7.25
C SER A 74 -25.66 -5.11 -8.50
N ILE A 75 -24.50 -4.63 -8.96
CA ILE A 75 -24.33 -3.82 -10.16
C ILE A 75 -23.14 -4.37 -10.96
N ILE A 76 -23.32 -4.49 -12.27
CA ILE A 76 -22.24 -4.82 -13.21
C ILE A 76 -21.92 -3.57 -14.03
N LEU A 77 -20.68 -3.11 -13.92
CA LEU A 77 -20.12 -2.05 -14.74
C LEU A 77 -19.71 -2.64 -16.09
N THR A 78 -20.30 -2.15 -17.18
CA THR A 78 -19.95 -2.62 -18.52
C THR A 78 -18.60 -2.03 -18.93
N LYS A 79 -17.83 -2.75 -19.74
CA LYS A 79 -16.53 -2.29 -20.26
C LYS A 79 -16.62 -0.93 -20.94
N SER A 80 -17.74 -0.64 -21.60
CA SER A 80 -18.01 0.67 -22.23
C SER A 80 -18.15 1.84 -21.24
N GLN A 81 -18.43 1.57 -19.96
CA GLN A 81 -18.51 2.56 -18.89
C GLN A 81 -17.18 2.73 -18.14
N LEU A 82 -16.21 1.85 -18.41
CA LEU A 82 -14.92 1.80 -17.72
C LEU A 82 -13.82 2.46 -18.56
N PRO A 83 -12.72 2.91 -17.92
CA PRO A 83 -11.55 3.37 -18.66
C PRO A 83 -11.04 2.31 -19.66
N PRO A 84 -10.46 2.70 -20.82
CA PRO A 84 -10.12 1.78 -21.91
C PRO A 84 -9.18 0.63 -21.53
N GLN A 85 -8.43 0.81 -20.45
CA GLN A 85 -7.44 -0.15 -19.97
C GLN A 85 -8.08 -1.33 -19.23
N TYR A 86 -9.36 -1.23 -18.84
CA TYR A 86 -10.16 -2.31 -18.26
C TYR A 86 -10.57 -3.30 -19.36
N LYS A 87 -10.25 -4.59 -19.19
CA LYS A 87 -10.39 -5.59 -20.27
C LYS A 87 -11.77 -6.25 -20.31
N VAL A 88 -12.49 -6.26 -19.19
CA VAL A 88 -13.78 -6.96 -18.99
C VAL A 88 -14.78 -6.14 -18.16
N ASP A 89 -16.07 -6.46 -18.34
CA ASP A 89 -17.15 -6.06 -17.43
C ASP A 89 -16.88 -6.56 -16.01
N ARG A 90 -17.34 -5.84 -14.98
CA ARG A 90 -17.06 -6.25 -13.59
C ARG A 90 -18.08 -5.77 -12.57
N PRO A 91 -18.18 -6.48 -11.43
CA PRO A 91 -18.86 -6.01 -10.22
C PRO A 91 -18.30 -4.67 -9.70
N VAL A 92 -19.02 -4.02 -8.79
CA VAL A 92 -18.62 -2.70 -8.25
C VAL A 92 -17.36 -2.79 -7.40
N SER A 93 -17.22 -3.83 -6.60
CA SER A 93 -16.05 -3.98 -5.71
C SER A 93 -15.83 -5.42 -5.28
N THR A 94 -14.62 -5.68 -4.79
CA THR A 94 -14.22 -6.93 -4.13
C THR A 94 -13.44 -6.63 -2.87
N ALA A 95 -13.46 -7.55 -1.91
CA ALA A 95 -12.53 -7.55 -0.79
C ALA A 95 -11.94 -8.94 -0.59
N ILE A 96 -10.67 -8.98 -0.19
CA ILE A 96 -9.93 -10.21 0.12
C ILE A 96 -9.29 -10.08 1.51
N TYR A 97 -9.07 -11.22 2.17
CA TYR A 97 -7.94 -11.35 3.10
C TYR A 97 -6.66 -11.62 2.30
N PHE A 98 -5.54 -11.06 2.73
CA PHE A 98 -4.22 -11.35 2.20
C PHE A 98 -3.23 -11.51 3.36
N LEU A 99 -2.46 -12.61 3.36
CA LEU A 99 -1.45 -12.92 4.35
C LEU A 99 -0.10 -13.09 3.66
N LEU A 100 0.92 -12.41 4.19
CA LEU A 100 2.28 -12.52 3.71
C LEU A 100 3.21 -12.98 4.85
N PRO A 101 3.74 -14.21 4.80
CA PRO A 101 4.74 -14.68 5.75
C PRO A 101 6.10 -14.01 5.51
N SER A 102 6.92 -13.94 6.56
CA SER A 102 8.34 -13.58 6.43
C SER A 102 9.04 -14.48 5.41
N GLY A 103 9.99 -13.92 4.68
CA GLY A 103 10.72 -14.58 3.60
C GLY A 103 9.93 -14.70 2.30
N SER A 104 8.68 -14.21 2.26
CA SER A 104 7.86 -14.12 1.05
C SER A 104 7.66 -12.67 0.62
N VAL A 105 7.35 -12.47 -0.66
CA VAL A 105 6.96 -11.17 -1.21
C VAL A 105 5.64 -11.29 -1.96
N SER A 106 4.84 -10.23 -1.96
CA SER A 106 3.89 -9.96 -3.03
C SER A 106 4.69 -9.34 -4.16
N HIS A 107 4.88 -10.13 -5.22
CA HIS A 107 5.71 -9.76 -6.36
C HIS A 107 5.15 -8.54 -7.07
N LEU A 108 6.03 -7.81 -7.75
CA LEU A 108 5.64 -6.58 -8.43
C LEU A 108 4.58 -6.87 -9.49
N HIS A 109 3.46 -6.17 -9.40
CA HIS A 109 2.32 -6.30 -10.29
C HIS A 109 1.59 -4.96 -10.44
N ARG A 110 0.60 -4.92 -11.32
CA ARG A 110 -0.21 -3.73 -11.57
C ARG A 110 -1.63 -4.13 -11.92
N ILE A 111 -2.57 -3.31 -11.46
CA ILE A 111 -4.01 -3.46 -11.72
C ILE A 111 -4.66 -2.11 -12.11
N PRO A 112 -5.83 -2.13 -12.76
CA PRO A 112 -6.54 -0.92 -13.17
C PRO A 112 -7.24 -0.17 -12.04
N CYS A 113 -7.59 -0.89 -10.99
CA CYS A 113 -8.39 -0.38 -9.89
C CYS A 113 -7.50 0.25 -8.83
N ALA A 114 -8.06 1.17 -8.06
CA ALA A 114 -7.46 1.55 -6.80
C ALA A 114 -7.60 0.36 -5.85
N GLU A 115 -6.56 0.07 -5.08
CA GLU A 115 -6.59 -0.99 -4.09
C GLU A 115 -6.28 -0.43 -2.71
N THR A 116 -7.26 -0.52 -1.82
CA THR A 116 -7.14 -0.09 -0.44
C THR A 116 -6.72 -1.28 0.43
N TRP A 117 -5.55 -1.14 1.05
CA TRP A 117 -4.96 -2.08 1.98
C TRP A 117 -5.30 -1.69 3.42
N HIS A 118 -5.67 -2.67 4.24
CA HIS A 118 -6.07 -2.51 5.63
C HIS A 118 -5.22 -3.43 6.49
N PHE A 119 -4.44 -2.88 7.42
CA PHE A 119 -3.70 -3.70 8.37
C PHE A 119 -4.65 -4.32 9.40
N TYR A 120 -4.57 -5.65 9.59
CA TYR A 120 -5.39 -6.35 10.58
C TYR A 120 -4.57 -6.86 11.75
N MET A 121 -3.51 -7.65 11.51
CA MET A 121 -2.67 -8.19 12.58
C MET A 121 -1.31 -8.68 12.08
N GLY A 122 -0.43 -9.03 13.01
CA GLY A 122 0.92 -9.49 12.73
C GLY A 122 1.94 -8.36 12.81
N GLU A 123 2.98 -8.45 12.00
CA GLU A 123 4.04 -7.45 11.89
C GLU A 123 3.75 -6.45 10.76
N PRO A 124 4.33 -5.23 10.79
CA PRO A 124 4.12 -4.25 9.75
C PRO A 124 4.50 -4.79 8.36
N LEU A 125 3.78 -4.32 7.35
CA LEU A 125 3.95 -4.67 5.94
C LEU A 125 4.36 -3.43 5.15
N THR A 126 5.40 -3.50 4.33
CA THR A 126 5.76 -2.40 3.45
C THR A 126 5.14 -2.62 2.08
N VAL A 127 4.33 -1.67 1.63
CA VAL A 127 3.89 -1.55 0.23
C VAL A 127 4.93 -0.72 -0.52
N PHE A 128 5.51 -1.32 -1.55
CA PHE A 128 6.42 -0.67 -2.49
C PHE A 128 5.66 -0.26 -3.74
N GLU A 129 5.81 0.98 -4.17
CA GLU A 129 5.24 1.51 -5.41
C GLU A 129 6.36 2.03 -6.30
N LEU A 130 6.26 1.74 -7.60
CA LEU A 130 7.11 2.26 -8.65
C LEU A 130 6.25 3.01 -9.68
N HIS A 131 6.53 4.30 -9.81
CA HIS A 131 5.83 5.19 -10.73
C HIS A 131 6.56 5.29 -12.08
N ASN A 132 5.84 5.70 -13.13
CA ASN A 132 6.36 5.77 -14.51
C ASN A 132 7.62 6.66 -14.67
N GLY A 133 7.86 7.60 -13.76
CA GLY A 133 9.07 8.45 -13.75
C GLY A 133 10.31 7.78 -13.13
N GLY A 134 10.21 6.52 -12.70
CA GLY A 134 11.24 5.83 -11.93
C GLY A 134 11.25 6.17 -10.44
N GLU A 135 10.31 7.00 -9.99
CA GLU A 135 10.13 7.35 -8.58
C GLU A 135 9.58 6.16 -7.82
N VAL A 136 10.19 5.86 -6.67
CA VAL A 136 9.73 4.81 -5.76
C VAL A 136 9.08 5.43 -4.52
N LYS A 137 8.09 4.74 -3.98
CA LYS A 137 7.43 5.10 -2.72
C LYS A 137 7.29 3.87 -1.84
N TYR A 138 7.48 4.08 -0.55
CA TYR A 138 7.33 3.07 0.48
C TYR A 138 6.25 3.52 1.44
N THR A 139 5.24 2.69 1.64
CA THR A 139 4.21 2.92 2.65
C THR A 139 4.20 1.76 3.62
N VAL A 140 4.45 2.03 4.90
CA VAL A 140 4.45 1.00 5.95
C VAL A 140 3.05 0.91 6.55
N LEU A 141 2.41 -0.25 6.38
CA LEU A 141 1.15 -0.60 7.00
C LEU A 141 1.37 -1.19 8.38
N GLY A 142 0.62 -0.71 9.37
CA GLY A 142 0.71 -1.15 10.76
C GLY A 142 0.02 -0.20 11.72
N THR A 143 0.14 -0.45 13.02
CA THR A 143 -0.56 0.32 14.06
C THR A 143 0.33 1.32 14.81
N ASP A 144 1.63 1.37 14.51
CA ASP A 144 2.57 2.28 15.15
C ASP A 144 2.54 3.68 14.49
N LEU A 145 1.54 4.47 14.87
CA LEU A 145 1.31 5.81 14.29
C LEU A 145 2.45 6.79 14.58
N GLU A 146 3.12 6.65 15.73
CA GLU A 146 4.26 7.49 16.11
C GLU A 146 5.46 7.24 15.19
N SER A 147 5.60 6.01 14.71
CA SER A 147 6.60 5.62 13.70
C SER A 147 6.15 5.90 12.25
N GLY A 148 4.98 6.54 12.06
CA GLY A 148 4.44 6.85 10.74
C GLY A 148 3.79 5.68 10.00
N GLN A 149 3.54 4.55 10.68
CA GLN A 149 2.80 3.44 10.08
C GLN A 149 1.33 3.83 9.89
N LEU A 150 0.70 3.28 8.85
CA LEU A 150 -0.69 3.55 8.52
C LEU A 150 -1.54 2.28 8.67
N PRO A 151 -2.65 2.30 9.42
CA PRO A 151 -3.57 1.17 9.45
C PRO A 151 -4.28 0.94 8.11
N GLN A 152 -4.31 1.96 7.24
CA GLN A 152 -4.93 1.89 5.92
C GLN A 152 -4.15 2.72 4.91
N TYR A 153 -4.00 2.20 3.70
CA TYR A 153 -3.40 2.90 2.57
C TYR A 153 -4.10 2.52 1.26
N THR A 154 -4.08 3.40 0.24
CA THR A 154 -4.62 3.07 -1.08
C THR A 154 -3.56 3.26 -2.15
N VAL A 155 -3.23 2.17 -2.85
CA VAL A 155 -2.39 2.21 -4.05
C VAL A 155 -3.24 2.76 -5.20
N PRO A 156 -2.78 3.78 -5.93
CA PRO A 156 -3.51 4.31 -7.08
C PRO A 156 -3.60 3.30 -8.23
N PRO A 157 -4.62 3.42 -9.09
CA PRO A 157 -4.71 2.71 -10.36
C PRO A 157 -3.42 2.76 -11.18
N TYR A 158 -3.09 1.66 -11.85
CA TYR A 158 -1.99 1.58 -12.83
C TYR A 158 -0.58 1.94 -12.30
N VAL A 159 -0.36 1.85 -10.99
CA VAL A 159 0.97 1.90 -10.39
C VAL A 159 1.54 0.48 -10.33
N TRP A 160 2.84 0.30 -10.60
CA TRP A 160 3.52 -0.95 -10.30
C TRP A 160 3.74 -1.03 -8.81
N PHE A 161 3.28 -2.08 -8.15
CA PHE A 161 3.44 -2.21 -6.72
C PHE A 161 3.60 -3.67 -6.30
N GLY A 162 4.15 -3.84 -5.11
CA GLY A 162 4.32 -5.12 -4.46
C GLY A 162 4.42 -4.89 -2.96
N SER A 163 4.59 -5.95 -2.18
CA SER A 163 4.78 -5.80 -0.74
C SER A 163 5.68 -6.86 -0.14
N PHE A 164 6.24 -6.54 1.02
CA PHE A 164 7.08 -7.44 1.81
C PHE A 164 6.90 -7.15 3.30
N PRO A 165 7.03 -8.15 4.20
CA PRO A 165 7.02 -7.91 5.64
C PRO A 165 8.12 -6.92 5.99
N THR A 166 7.79 -5.79 6.63
CA THR A 166 8.72 -4.66 6.80
C THR A 166 10.03 -5.07 7.47
N LYS A 167 9.96 -6.01 8.42
CA LYS A 167 11.10 -6.50 9.18
C LYS A 167 11.98 -7.52 8.43
N ASP A 168 11.64 -7.90 7.20
CA ASP A 168 12.55 -8.68 6.32
C ASP A 168 13.62 -7.80 5.67
N VAL A 169 13.48 -6.47 5.77
CA VAL A 169 14.44 -5.50 5.25
C VAL A 169 15.00 -4.68 6.41
N GLU A 170 16.30 -4.79 6.66
CA GLU A 170 16.99 -4.08 7.73
C GLU A 170 17.14 -2.59 7.41
N SER A 171 17.48 -2.26 6.17
CA SER A 171 17.56 -0.88 5.70
C SER A 171 17.45 -0.79 4.18
N TYR A 172 17.09 0.40 3.68
CA TYR A 172 17.03 0.70 2.26
C TYR A 172 17.21 2.19 2.00
N SER A 173 17.64 2.55 0.79
CA SER A 173 17.71 3.95 0.40
C SER A 173 16.33 4.50 -0.01
N PRO A 174 16.01 5.77 0.30
CA PRO A 174 14.73 6.36 -0.09
C PRO A 174 14.46 6.39 -1.60
N ASP A 175 15.51 6.33 -2.42
CA ASP A 175 15.43 6.32 -3.89
C ASP A 175 15.49 4.90 -4.50
N GLY A 176 15.52 3.86 -3.66
CA GLY A 176 15.54 2.45 -4.09
C GLY A 176 16.88 1.94 -4.62
N SER A 177 17.93 2.76 -4.60
CA SER A 177 19.30 2.38 -5.02
C SER A 177 20.01 1.35 -4.13
N SER A 178 19.49 1.06 -2.93
CA SER A 178 20.01 -0.04 -2.11
C SER A 178 18.94 -0.66 -1.22
N ILE A 179 19.13 -1.96 -0.94
CA ILE A 179 18.34 -2.75 -0.01
C ILE A 179 19.30 -3.67 0.77
N ALA A 180 19.14 -3.74 2.09
CA ALA A 180 19.82 -4.69 2.96
C ALA A 180 18.77 -5.59 3.61
N LEU A 181 18.82 -6.88 3.32
CA LEU A 181 17.88 -7.86 3.87
C LEU A 181 18.26 -8.23 5.30
N ALA A 182 17.25 -8.37 6.16
CA ALA A 182 17.43 -8.93 7.48
C ALA A 182 17.77 -10.44 7.39
N PRO A 183 18.39 -11.03 8.43
CA PRO A 183 18.53 -12.48 8.53
C PRO A 183 17.17 -13.18 8.41
N GLY A 184 17.14 -14.37 7.80
CA GLY A 184 15.92 -15.16 7.64
C GLY A 184 15.22 -15.40 8.97
N ARG A 185 13.90 -15.21 8.98
CA ARG A 185 13.06 -15.32 10.17
C ARG A 185 12.08 -16.49 10.01
N ASP A 186 11.55 -16.97 11.14
CA ASP A 186 10.62 -18.09 11.14
C ASP A 186 9.31 -17.72 10.43
N THR A 187 9.07 -18.32 9.27
CA THR A 187 7.94 -18.00 8.41
C THR A 187 6.59 -18.39 9.02
N ASP A 188 6.58 -19.30 10.00
CA ASP A 188 5.36 -19.70 10.69
C ASP A 188 5.04 -18.78 11.88
N ARG A 189 6.00 -17.95 12.31
CA ARG A 189 5.87 -17.04 13.46
C ARG A 189 5.86 -15.56 13.11
N HIS A 190 6.31 -15.20 11.91
CA HIS A 190 6.39 -13.83 11.44
C HIS A 190 5.58 -13.69 10.15
N TYR A 191 4.52 -12.89 10.18
CA TYR A 191 3.66 -12.61 9.02
C TYR A 191 2.96 -11.26 9.19
N SER A 192 2.39 -10.77 8.09
CA SER A 192 1.44 -9.67 8.06
C SER A 192 0.10 -10.16 7.51
N LEU A 193 -1.00 -9.94 8.24
CA LEU A 193 -2.35 -10.13 7.73
C LEU A 193 -2.98 -8.77 7.44
N VAL A 194 -3.45 -8.61 6.20
CA VAL A 194 -4.12 -7.41 5.72
C VAL A 194 -5.42 -7.77 5.00
N GLY A 195 -6.26 -6.78 4.76
CA GLY A 195 -7.39 -6.86 3.85
C GLY A 195 -7.21 -5.92 2.66
N CYS A 196 -7.49 -6.39 1.45
CA CYS A 196 -7.38 -5.58 0.25
C CYS A 196 -8.77 -5.41 -0.39
N THR A 197 -9.14 -4.17 -0.66
CA THR A 197 -10.41 -3.81 -1.29
C THR A 197 -10.15 -3.14 -2.63
N CYS A 198 -10.71 -3.69 -3.70
CA CYS A 198 -10.65 -3.10 -5.03
C CYS A 198 -12.00 -2.51 -5.42
N ALA A 199 -11.97 -1.27 -5.93
CA ALA A 199 -13.12 -0.61 -6.54
C ALA A 199 -12.66 0.18 -7.79
N PRO A 200 -13.10 -0.18 -9.01
CA PRO A 200 -13.97 -1.31 -9.37
C PRO A 200 -13.42 -2.69 -8.96
N ALA A 201 -14.27 -3.72 -8.94
CA ALA A 201 -13.89 -5.07 -8.53
C ALA A 201 -12.66 -5.62 -9.27
N PHE A 202 -11.82 -6.35 -8.53
CA PHE A 202 -10.68 -7.06 -9.09
C PHE A 202 -11.12 -8.12 -10.12
N GLN A 203 -10.32 -8.22 -11.19
CA GLN A 203 -10.44 -9.22 -12.25
C GLN A 203 -9.05 -9.66 -12.70
N PHE A 204 -8.81 -10.97 -12.71
CA PHE A 204 -7.52 -11.54 -13.12
C PHE A 204 -7.11 -11.19 -14.55
N GLN A 205 -8.07 -10.91 -15.43
CA GLN A 205 -7.78 -10.50 -16.81
C GLN A 205 -6.97 -9.20 -16.86
N ASP A 206 -7.12 -8.32 -15.85
CA ASP A 206 -6.37 -7.08 -15.77
C ASP A 206 -5.12 -7.15 -14.89
N PHE A 207 -4.90 -8.28 -14.23
CA PHE A 207 -3.76 -8.50 -13.36
C PHE A 207 -2.49 -8.69 -14.19
N GLU A 208 -1.56 -7.76 -14.06
CA GLU A 208 -0.31 -7.75 -14.83
C GLU A 208 0.86 -7.98 -13.88
N MET A 209 1.49 -9.15 -13.98
CA MET A 209 2.76 -9.42 -13.30
C MET A 209 3.91 -8.74 -14.03
N ALA A 210 4.78 -8.10 -13.26
CA ALA A 210 5.90 -7.40 -13.84
C ALA A 210 6.97 -8.37 -14.33
N LYS A 211 7.62 -8.05 -15.46
CA LYS A 211 8.82 -8.77 -15.92
C LYS A 211 10.05 -7.97 -15.57
N TYR A 212 11.04 -8.62 -14.96
CA TYR A 212 12.25 -7.97 -14.50
C TYR A 212 12.88 -7.04 -15.56
N ASP A 213 13.11 -7.52 -16.79
CA ASP A 213 13.76 -6.74 -17.85
C ASP A 213 12.97 -5.48 -18.25
N GLU A 214 11.63 -5.56 -18.25
CA GLU A 214 10.75 -4.45 -18.60
C GLU A 214 10.82 -3.36 -17.52
N ILE A 215 10.80 -3.76 -16.25
CA ILE A 215 10.79 -2.82 -15.12
C ILE A 215 12.18 -2.26 -14.81
N ALA A 216 13.23 -3.07 -14.91
CA ALA A 216 14.60 -2.63 -14.73
C ALA A 216 14.97 -1.51 -15.70
N GLY A 217 14.42 -1.54 -16.92
CA GLY A 217 14.57 -0.45 -17.89
C GLY A 217 13.84 0.85 -17.50
N LEU A 218 12.69 0.75 -16.80
CA LEU A 218 11.91 1.91 -16.35
C LEU A 218 12.52 2.61 -15.15
N ALA A 219 13.16 1.87 -14.25
CA ALA A 219 13.77 2.44 -13.05
C ALA A 219 15.13 1.79 -12.72
N PRO A 220 16.18 2.09 -13.50
CA PRO A 220 17.50 1.49 -13.32
C PRO A 220 18.10 1.71 -11.93
N LYS A 221 17.74 2.83 -11.27
CA LYS A 221 18.16 3.11 -9.91
C LYS A 221 17.54 2.16 -8.89
N ALA A 222 16.28 1.77 -9.08
CA ALA A 222 15.56 0.89 -8.17
C ALA A 222 15.80 -0.61 -8.46
N GLU A 223 16.81 -0.94 -9.29
CA GLU A 223 17.12 -2.31 -9.69
C GLU A 223 17.22 -3.30 -8.51
N PRO A 224 17.83 -2.95 -7.35
CA PRO A 224 17.89 -3.88 -6.21
C PRO A 224 16.51 -4.29 -5.71
N PHE A 225 15.56 -3.36 -5.63
CA PHE A 225 14.17 -3.64 -5.27
C PHE A 225 13.42 -4.39 -6.36
N ILE A 226 13.63 -4.03 -7.62
CA ILE A 226 13.01 -4.72 -8.75
C ILE A 226 13.47 -6.17 -8.77
N ARG A 227 14.75 -6.44 -8.53
CA ARG A 227 15.27 -7.79 -8.40
C ARG A 227 14.63 -8.54 -7.24
N TYR A 228 14.52 -7.90 -6.08
CA TYR A 228 13.92 -8.50 -4.89
C TYR A 228 12.43 -8.84 -5.08
N LEU A 229 11.67 -7.97 -5.76
CA LEU A 229 10.22 -8.12 -5.94
C LEU A 229 9.81 -8.83 -7.24
N CYS A 230 10.72 -9.02 -8.20
CA CYS A 230 10.43 -9.73 -9.45
C CYS A 230 11.05 -11.13 -9.51
N ASN A 231 12.07 -11.44 -8.70
CA ASN A 231 12.64 -12.78 -8.68
C ASN A 231 11.65 -13.76 -8.04
N GLN A 232 10.93 -14.49 -8.88
CA GLN A 232 10.40 -15.78 -8.47
C GLN A 232 11.61 -16.65 -8.13
N ALA A 233 11.68 -17.16 -6.90
CA ALA A 233 12.52 -18.33 -6.66
C ALA A 233 12.09 -19.39 -7.68
N ALA A 234 12.95 -19.64 -8.67
CA ALA A 234 12.77 -20.68 -9.67
C ALA A 234 12.83 -22.07 -9.01
#